data_AF-H6LFV9-F1
#
_entry.id   AF-H6LFV9-F1
#
_cell.length_a   1.000
_cell.length_b   1.000
_cell.length_c   1.000
_cell.angle_alpha   90.00
_cell.angle_beta   90.00
_cell.angle_gamma   90.00
#
_symmetry.space_group_name_H-M   'P 1'
#
loop_
_entity.id
_entity.type
_entity.pdbx_description
1 polymer ?
#
loop_
_entity_poly.entity_id
_entity_poly.type
_entity_poly.pdbx_seq_one_letter_code
_entity_poly.pdbx_strand_id
1 'polypeptide(L)'
;MTILEKARAGELTAEMIYVAQKEGIDPEIIRAGVASGEIVILKSWRQNINPVAVGKGLFTKVSASVGMYENDDTIDSEMAKIAMAIKAKTDTLMDLSVRGPIDQMRETVLKTVDRPVGTLPLYQTLAYAQEKYGTALDMTPDDMFEMMEKHAAEGVSFLALHCGTTMDVINRAKEEGRIDPLVSYGGSHLIGWMVHNHCENPFFSQYDRVLEICKKYDVVLSFADGMRPGCIADSLDGAQVHELVILGGLVKKARAAGVQVMVKGPGHVPLDQIQTTVQLQKQLCGGAPYFVFGCLPTDSGAGMDHVTGAIGGAIASYYGADFLCYVTPAEHIGMPNAEDVYTGVMASRIAAHAGDVGKGHPAAIAWDHEMSVARRELNWKKQMQLAIDTETATKVWKDRSTNFSSECSMCGDFCAMKIVGKYLRD
;
A
#
# COMPACT_ATOMS: atom_id res chain seq x y z
N MET A 1 4.47 17.54 -20.25
CA MET A 1 4.03 16.16 -20.53
C MET A 1 4.30 15.30 -19.32
N THR A 2 3.30 14.54 -18.90
CA THR A 2 3.41 13.56 -17.81
C THR A 2 4.26 12.37 -18.23
N ILE A 3 4.70 11.56 -17.27
CA ILE A 3 5.43 10.31 -17.59
C ILE A 3 4.58 9.33 -18.40
N LEU A 4 3.25 9.31 -18.21
CA LEU A 4 2.32 8.52 -19.01
C LEU A 4 2.29 8.99 -20.48
N GLU A 5 2.23 10.30 -20.70
CA GLU A 5 2.24 10.88 -22.05
C GLU A 5 3.57 10.58 -22.77
N LYS A 6 4.71 10.71 -22.07
CA LYS A 6 6.04 10.36 -22.58
C LYS A 6 6.13 8.87 -22.92
N ALA A 7 5.64 8.00 -22.03
CA ALA A 7 5.59 6.56 -22.27
C ALA A 7 4.83 6.25 -23.56
N ARG A 8 3.65 6.84 -23.77
CA ARG A 8 2.83 6.65 -24.98
C ARG A 8 3.46 7.21 -26.25
N ALA A 9 4.30 8.24 -26.12
CA ALA A 9 5.11 8.77 -27.21
C ALA A 9 6.31 7.86 -27.58
N GLY A 10 6.54 6.78 -26.82
CA GLY A 10 7.67 5.87 -27.04
C GLY A 10 8.96 6.33 -26.36
N GLU A 11 8.91 7.34 -25.48
CA GLU A 11 10.07 7.86 -24.78
C GLU A 11 10.40 7.01 -23.54
N LEU A 12 11.68 6.67 -23.37
CA LEU A 12 12.22 6.12 -22.13
C LEU A 12 12.71 7.25 -21.23
N THR A 13 12.04 7.45 -20.08
CA THR A 13 12.46 8.47 -19.11
C THR A 13 13.51 7.93 -18.14
N ALA A 14 14.23 8.82 -17.46
CA ALA A 14 15.21 8.44 -16.45
C ALA A 14 14.58 7.62 -15.31
N GLU A 15 13.35 7.95 -14.91
CA GLU A 15 12.61 7.22 -13.89
C GLU A 15 12.26 5.79 -14.35
N MET A 16 11.88 5.59 -15.61
CA MET A 16 11.61 4.26 -16.16
C MET A 16 12.88 3.38 -16.17
N ILE A 17 14.01 3.96 -16.55
CA ILE A 17 15.30 3.26 -16.55
C ILE A 17 15.70 2.90 -15.12
N TYR A 18 15.55 3.84 -14.18
CA TYR A 18 15.87 3.62 -12.77
C TYR A 18 15.08 2.46 -12.16
N VAL A 19 13.75 2.46 -12.32
CA VAL A 19 12.91 1.41 -11.74
C VAL A 19 13.12 0.07 -12.44
N ALA A 20 13.38 0.05 -13.76
CA ALA A 20 13.72 -1.18 -14.48
C ALA A 20 15.00 -1.84 -13.94
N GLN A 21 16.03 -1.04 -13.62
CA GLN A 21 17.25 -1.54 -13.00
C GLN A 21 16.99 -2.12 -11.60
N LYS A 22 16.10 -1.51 -10.82
CA LYS A 22 15.72 -2.01 -9.49
C LYS A 22 14.95 -3.33 -9.56
N GLU A 23 14.08 -3.47 -10.55
CA GLU A 23 13.32 -4.71 -10.80
C GLU A 23 14.15 -5.80 -11.49
N GLY A 24 15.29 -5.43 -12.10
CA GLY A 24 16.13 -6.35 -12.87
C GLY A 24 15.53 -6.75 -14.22
N ILE A 25 14.76 -5.86 -14.85
CA ILE A 25 14.07 -6.11 -16.12
C ILE A 25 14.40 -5.04 -17.19
N ASP A 26 13.98 -5.29 -18.43
CA ASP A 26 14.16 -4.36 -19.55
C ASP A 26 13.34 -3.06 -19.33
N PRO A 27 13.94 -1.86 -19.44
CA PRO A 27 13.23 -0.58 -19.38
C PRO A 27 12.04 -0.47 -20.32
N GLU A 28 12.05 -1.16 -21.45
CA GLU A 28 10.93 -1.17 -22.40
C GLU A 28 9.67 -1.85 -21.81
N ILE A 29 9.83 -2.84 -20.94
CA ILE A 29 8.71 -3.47 -20.22
C ILE A 29 8.04 -2.43 -19.30
N ILE A 30 8.85 -1.64 -18.58
CA ILE A 30 8.35 -0.55 -17.74
C ILE A 30 7.62 0.49 -18.59
N ARG A 31 8.24 0.97 -19.68
CA ARG A 31 7.63 1.97 -20.57
C ARG A 31 6.30 1.49 -21.13
N ALA A 32 6.24 0.25 -21.63
CA ALA A 32 5.03 -0.35 -22.18
C ALA A 32 3.93 -0.49 -21.12
N GLY A 33 4.27 -0.95 -19.92
CA GLY A 33 3.31 -1.06 -18.81
C GLY A 33 2.81 0.29 -18.32
N VAL A 34 3.66 1.32 -18.30
CA VAL A 34 3.22 2.70 -18.02
C VAL A 34 2.29 3.20 -19.13
N ALA A 35 2.63 2.99 -20.40
CA ALA A 35 1.82 3.43 -21.53
C ALA A 35 0.41 2.78 -21.56
N SER A 36 0.30 1.50 -21.20
CA SER A 36 -0.97 0.78 -21.06
C SER A 36 -1.72 1.16 -19.77
N GLY A 37 -0.99 1.67 -18.77
CA GLY A 37 -1.50 2.00 -17.44
C GLY A 37 -1.59 0.79 -16.50
N GLU A 38 -0.97 -0.34 -16.85
CA GLU A 38 -0.82 -1.53 -15.98
C GLU A 38 0.34 -1.39 -14.98
N ILE A 39 1.21 -0.38 -15.17
CA ILE A 39 2.25 0.03 -14.24
C ILE A 39 2.10 1.54 -13.99
N VAL A 40 2.28 1.96 -12.73
CA VAL A 40 2.47 3.37 -12.37
C VAL A 40 3.87 3.56 -11.78
N ILE A 41 4.47 4.72 -12.01
CA ILE A 41 5.71 5.14 -11.36
C ILE A 41 5.38 6.22 -10.33
N LEU A 42 5.55 5.85 -9.06
CA LEU A 42 5.44 6.75 -7.92
C LEU A 42 6.72 7.58 -7.84
N LYS A 43 6.64 8.85 -8.23
CA LYS A 43 7.77 9.78 -8.24
C LYS A 43 7.38 11.13 -7.64
N SER A 44 8.35 12.02 -7.52
CA SER A 44 8.14 13.42 -7.12
C SER A 44 9.21 14.28 -7.79
N TRP A 45 8.98 15.60 -7.85
CA TRP A 45 10.00 16.57 -8.26
C TRP A 45 11.10 16.76 -7.20
N ARG A 46 10.86 16.27 -5.97
CA ARG A 46 11.84 16.23 -4.88
C ARG A 46 13.14 15.53 -5.32
N GLN A 47 14.30 16.05 -4.92
CA GLN A 47 15.60 15.51 -5.35
C GLN A 47 16.09 14.32 -4.51
N ASN A 48 15.55 14.17 -3.29
CA ASN A 48 15.94 13.13 -2.35
C ASN A 48 15.18 11.80 -2.55
N ILE A 49 14.27 11.69 -3.53
CA ILE A 49 13.41 10.52 -3.73
C ILE A 49 13.96 9.53 -4.76
N ASN A 50 13.87 8.24 -4.43
CA ASN A 50 14.00 7.14 -5.37
C ASN A 50 12.61 6.73 -5.90
N PRO A 51 12.34 6.80 -7.22
CA PRO A 51 11.07 6.36 -7.77
C PRO A 51 10.79 4.87 -7.53
N VAL A 52 9.52 4.51 -7.39
CA VAL A 52 9.06 3.11 -7.27
C VAL A 52 8.02 2.82 -8.33
N ALA A 53 8.19 1.72 -9.07
CA ALA A 53 7.18 1.21 -9.99
C ALA A 53 6.26 0.22 -9.28
N VAL A 54 4.96 0.31 -9.55
CA VAL A 54 3.93 -0.58 -9.00
C VAL A 54 3.08 -1.08 -10.16
N GLY A 55 2.94 -2.40 -10.29
CA GLY A 55 2.07 -2.97 -11.31
C GLY A 55 2.47 -4.37 -11.78
N LYS A 56 1.81 -4.78 -12.85
CA LYS A 56 1.84 -6.14 -13.37
C LYS A 56 3.25 -6.59 -13.75
N GLY A 57 3.61 -7.79 -13.29
CA GLY A 57 4.89 -8.43 -13.60
C GLY A 57 6.08 -7.95 -12.76
N LEU A 58 5.90 -6.95 -11.89
CA LEU A 58 6.93 -6.47 -10.96
C LEU A 58 6.85 -7.20 -9.62
N PHE A 59 7.85 -7.01 -8.75
CA PHE A 59 7.72 -7.43 -7.35
C PHE A 59 6.55 -6.70 -6.68
N THR A 60 5.78 -7.41 -5.85
CA THR A 60 4.69 -6.82 -5.07
C THR A 60 5.26 -5.82 -4.06
N LYS A 61 4.75 -4.59 -4.04
CA LYS A 61 5.24 -3.53 -3.14
C LYS A 61 4.54 -3.54 -1.79
N VAL A 62 5.16 -2.93 -0.79
CA VAL A 62 4.60 -2.74 0.55
C VAL A 62 4.64 -1.27 0.95
N SER A 63 3.51 -0.76 1.44
CA SER A 63 3.39 0.59 2.02
C SER A 63 3.14 0.52 3.52
N ALA A 64 3.85 1.34 4.27
CA ALA A 64 3.57 1.61 5.68
C ALA A 64 2.76 2.90 5.82
N SER A 65 1.70 2.86 6.62
CA SER A 65 0.89 4.03 6.96
C SER A 65 1.28 4.55 8.34
N VAL A 66 1.65 5.82 8.40
CA VAL A 66 2.15 6.56 9.57
C VAL A 66 1.36 7.86 9.69
N GLY A 67 1.38 8.52 10.83
CA GLY A 67 0.76 9.83 11.02
C GLY A 67 0.41 10.13 12.47
N MET A 68 0.29 11.43 12.76
CA MET A 68 -0.12 11.92 14.08
C MET A 68 -1.64 11.91 14.23
N TYR A 69 -2.13 11.29 15.29
CA TYR A 69 -3.56 11.13 15.59
C TYR A 69 -3.90 11.49 17.05
N GLU A 70 -3.04 11.13 18.00
CA GLU A 70 -3.27 11.37 19.43
C GLU A 70 -2.83 12.79 19.83
N ASN A 71 -3.30 13.26 20.99
CA ASN A 71 -3.01 14.63 21.43
C ASN A 71 -1.54 14.83 21.85
N ASP A 72 -0.89 13.75 22.27
CA ASP A 72 0.50 13.68 22.71
C ASP A 72 1.45 13.16 21.62
N ASP A 73 0.94 12.87 20.42
CA ASP A 73 1.80 12.58 19.27
C ASP A 73 2.70 13.78 18.95
N THR A 74 3.96 13.48 18.67
CA THR A 74 4.98 14.46 18.29
C THR A 74 5.60 14.08 16.96
N ILE A 75 6.22 15.06 16.29
CA ILE A 75 6.99 14.79 15.07
C ILE A 75 8.08 13.76 15.35
N ASP A 76 8.77 13.85 16.50
CA ASP A 76 9.85 12.94 16.85
C ASP A 76 9.35 11.49 17.07
N SER A 77 8.22 11.31 17.76
CA SER A 77 7.63 9.98 17.95
C SER A 77 7.20 9.37 16.61
N GLU A 78 6.64 10.18 15.71
CA GLU A 78 6.21 9.70 14.40
C GLU A 78 7.40 9.43 13.46
N MET A 79 8.46 10.24 13.53
CA MET A 79 9.71 10.00 12.82
C MET A 79 10.41 8.72 13.30
N ALA A 80 10.24 8.33 14.58
CA ALA A 80 10.71 7.03 15.07
C ALA A 80 9.95 5.86 14.45
N LYS A 81 8.62 5.97 14.29
CA LYS A 81 7.81 4.97 13.55
C LYS A 81 8.26 4.88 12.09
N ILE A 82 8.47 6.01 11.42
CA ILE A 82 8.99 6.07 10.06
C ILE A 82 10.36 5.39 9.96
N ALA A 83 11.29 5.69 10.88
CA ALA A 83 12.60 5.05 10.90
C ALA A 83 12.49 3.52 10.99
N MET A 84 11.54 3.00 11.77
CA MET A 84 11.28 1.56 11.85
C MET A 84 10.64 0.99 10.58
N ALA A 85 9.73 1.70 9.91
CA ALA A 85 9.21 1.29 8.61
C ALA A 85 10.31 1.22 7.53
N ILE A 86 11.25 2.18 7.56
CA ILE A 86 12.40 2.22 6.67
C ILE A 86 13.38 1.10 6.97
N LYS A 87 13.68 0.87 8.25
CA LYS A 87 14.48 -0.27 8.71
C LYS A 87 13.84 -1.59 8.26
N ALA A 88 12.51 -1.65 8.28
CA ALA A 88 11.73 -2.76 7.77
C ALA A 88 11.64 -2.82 6.23
N LYS A 89 12.34 -1.95 5.50
CA LYS A 89 12.41 -1.91 4.04
C LYS A 89 11.05 -1.68 3.38
N THR A 90 10.18 -0.83 3.93
CA THR A 90 8.96 -0.43 3.21
C THR A 90 9.30 0.23 1.86
N ASP A 91 8.53 -0.05 0.81
CA ASP A 91 8.74 0.54 -0.52
C ASP A 91 8.23 1.98 -0.57
N THR A 92 7.12 2.25 0.13
CA THR A 92 6.53 3.58 0.24
C THR A 92 6.04 3.86 1.66
N LEU A 93 5.69 5.12 1.89
CA LEU A 93 5.00 5.57 3.11
C LEU A 93 3.69 6.26 2.74
N MET A 94 2.73 6.27 3.66
CA MET A 94 1.61 7.20 3.64
C MET A 94 1.63 8.03 4.92
N ASP A 95 1.65 9.35 4.78
CA ASP A 95 1.42 10.27 5.91
C ASP A 95 -0.07 10.54 6.01
N LEU A 96 -0.65 10.05 7.10
CA LEU A 96 -2.06 10.08 7.43
C LEU A 96 -2.34 10.99 8.64
N SER A 97 -1.45 11.93 8.95
CA SER A 97 -1.62 12.83 10.09
C SER A 97 -2.95 13.60 10.01
N VAL A 98 -3.72 13.59 11.09
CA VAL A 98 -5.03 14.28 11.22
C VAL A 98 -5.05 15.35 12.30
N ARG A 99 -4.00 15.42 13.14
CA ARG A 99 -3.88 16.38 14.25
C ARG A 99 -2.43 16.83 14.41
N GLY A 100 -2.22 17.80 15.31
CA GLY A 100 -0.91 18.38 15.57
C GLY A 100 -0.41 19.26 14.42
N PRO A 101 0.91 19.51 14.32
CA PRO A 101 1.48 20.34 13.28
C PRO A 101 1.60 19.58 11.95
N ILE A 102 0.47 19.26 11.31
CA ILE A 102 0.37 18.41 10.11
C ILE A 102 1.30 18.88 8.99
N ASP A 103 1.36 20.19 8.73
CA ASP A 103 2.25 20.75 7.71
C ASP A 103 3.73 20.51 8.01
N GLN A 104 4.15 20.76 9.26
CA GLN A 104 5.52 20.55 9.69
C GLN A 104 5.89 19.06 9.65
N MET A 105 4.97 18.18 10.05
CA MET A 105 5.16 16.74 9.95
C MET A 105 5.39 16.32 8.50
N ARG A 106 4.49 16.68 7.59
CA ARG A 106 4.62 16.34 6.17
C ARG A 106 5.88 16.91 5.55
N GLU A 107 6.22 18.17 5.83
CA GLU A 107 7.49 18.78 5.39
C GLU A 107 8.70 17.98 5.90
N THR A 108 8.68 17.57 7.17
CA THR A 108 9.74 16.76 7.79
C THR A 108 9.87 15.41 7.12
N VAL A 109 8.76 14.70 6.89
CA VAL A 109 8.76 13.41 6.16
C VAL A 109 9.34 13.60 4.77
N LEU A 110 8.81 14.56 3.99
CA LEU A 110 9.21 14.78 2.61
C LEU A 110 10.69 15.19 2.46
N LYS A 111 11.27 15.89 3.45
CA LYS A 111 12.71 16.22 3.45
C LYS A 111 13.59 15.04 3.87
N THR A 112 13.08 14.14 4.71
CA THR A 112 13.90 13.09 5.35
C THR A 112 13.89 11.79 4.56
N VAL A 113 12.76 11.41 3.96
CA VAL A 113 12.58 10.08 3.38
C VAL A 113 12.92 10.03 1.90
N ASP A 114 13.67 9.01 1.51
CA ASP A 114 14.18 8.79 0.16
C ASP A 114 13.28 7.93 -0.73
N ARG A 115 12.01 7.79 -0.36
CA ARG A 115 11.02 6.94 -1.03
C ARG A 115 9.71 7.69 -1.26
N PRO A 116 8.81 7.18 -2.13
CA PRO A 116 7.52 7.81 -2.36
C PRO A 116 6.68 7.90 -1.09
N VAL A 117 6.05 9.06 -0.94
CA VAL A 117 5.13 9.36 0.17
C VAL A 117 3.78 9.67 -0.44
N GLY A 118 2.74 8.97 0.02
CA GLY A 118 1.35 9.27 -0.30
C GLY A 118 0.65 9.99 0.85
N THR A 119 -0.49 10.61 0.54
CA THR A 119 -1.33 11.26 1.55
C THR A 119 -2.81 11.12 1.19
N LEU A 120 -3.69 11.39 2.16
CA LEU A 120 -5.11 11.65 1.92
C LEU A 120 -5.40 13.12 2.23
N PRO A 121 -5.39 14.04 1.25
CA PRO A 121 -5.56 15.47 1.50
C PRO A 121 -6.79 15.83 2.34
N LEU A 122 -7.89 15.07 2.16
CA LEU A 122 -9.12 15.24 2.93
C LEU A 122 -8.87 15.22 4.45
N TYR A 123 -7.90 14.44 4.94
CA TYR A 123 -7.62 14.32 6.38
C TYR A 123 -7.19 15.66 6.96
N GLN A 124 -6.31 16.37 6.26
CA GLN A 124 -5.92 17.72 6.66
C GLN A 124 -7.03 18.74 6.42
N THR A 125 -7.80 18.60 5.33
CA THR A 125 -8.98 19.46 5.08
C THR A 125 -9.95 19.42 6.26
N LEU A 126 -10.25 18.23 6.80
CA LEU A 126 -11.12 18.05 7.96
C LEU A 126 -10.58 18.78 9.20
N ALA A 127 -9.30 18.59 9.50
CA ALA A 127 -8.64 19.23 10.64
C ALA A 127 -8.68 20.77 10.54
N TYR A 128 -8.39 21.29 9.35
CA TYR A 128 -8.34 22.73 9.10
C TYR A 128 -9.73 23.36 9.07
N ALA A 129 -10.71 22.64 8.53
CA ALA A 129 -12.11 23.07 8.56
C ALA A 129 -12.65 23.12 10.00
N GLN A 130 -12.31 22.14 10.83
CA GLN A 130 -12.65 22.15 12.24
C GLN A 130 -12.08 23.39 12.96
N GLU A 131 -10.85 23.79 12.65
CA GLU A 131 -10.23 25.00 13.20
C GLU A 131 -10.84 26.29 12.65
N LYS A 132 -11.06 26.36 11.33
CA LYS A 132 -11.53 27.55 10.61
C LYS A 132 -13.02 27.84 10.82
N TYR A 133 -13.86 26.80 10.82
CA TYR A 133 -15.32 26.92 10.84
C TYR A 133 -15.95 26.40 12.14
N GLY A 134 -15.19 25.74 13.02
CA GLY A 134 -15.72 25.11 14.24
C GLY A 134 -16.39 23.76 14.00
N THR A 135 -16.51 23.33 12.74
CA THR A 135 -16.96 21.99 12.34
C THR A 135 -16.36 21.63 10.99
N ALA A 136 -15.96 20.37 10.81
CA ALA A 136 -15.50 19.87 9.52
C ALA A 136 -16.64 19.77 8.48
N LEU A 137 -17.91 19.82 8.90
CA LEU A 137 -19.07 19.74 8.00
C LEU A 137 -19.27 21.00 7.14
N ASP A 138 -18.70 22.12 7.56
CA ASP A 138 -18.80 23.42 6.87
C ASP A 138 -17.67 23.65 5.85
N MET A 139 -16.77 22.68 5.67
CA MET A 139 -15.75 22.76 4.61
C MET A 139 -16.40 22.90 3.23
N THR A 140 -15.76 23.64 2.33
CA THR A 140 -16.25 23.81 0.96
C THR A 140 -15.52 22.86 0.00
N PRO A 141 -16.08 22.59 -1.20
CA PRO A 141 -15.31 21.94 -2.27
C PRO A 141 -13.96 22.61 -2.53
N ASP A 142 -13.88 23.95 -2.44
CA ASP A 142 -12.63 24.67 -2.65
C ASP A 142 -11.61 24.37 -1.55
N ASP A 143 -12.00 24.28 -0.28
CA ASP A 143 -11.08 23.85 0.79
C ASP A 143 -10.51 22.44 0.51
N MET A 144 -11.30 21.53 -0.08
CA MET A 144 -10.85 20.18 -0.46
C MET A 144 -9.83 20.21 -1.61
N PHE A 145 -10.12 20.96 -2.67
CA PHE A 145 -9.25 21.04 -3.85
C PHE A 145 -7.98 21.86 -3.59
N GLU A 146 -8.06 22.93 -2.79
CA GLU A 146 -6.88 23.69 -2.34
C GLU A 146 -5.92 22.79 -1.55
N MET A 147 -6.45 21.94 -0.65
CA MET A 147 -5.62 21.00 0.10
C MET A 147 -5.01 19.91 -0.81
N MET A 148 -5.79 19.40 -1.77
CA MET A 148 -5.30 18.46 -2.77
C MET A 148 -4.12 19.06 -3.56
N GLU A 149 -4.28 20.30 -4.05
CA GLU A 149 -3.24 20.99 -4.80
C GLU A 149 -2.02 21.32 -3.94
N LYS A 150 -2.23 21.73 -2.68
CA LYS A 150 -1.14 21.96 -1.71
C LYS A 150 -0.25 20.72 -1.57
N HIS A 151 -0.84 19.56 -1.32
CA HIS A 151 -0.08 18.30 -1.19
C HIS A 151 0.68 17.94 -2.47
N ALA A 152 0.05 18.11 -3.64
CA ALA A 152 0.70 17.89 -4.92
C ALA A 152 1.90 18.83 -5.13
N ALA A 153 1.71 20.12 -4.81
CA ALA A 153 2.71 21.16 -4.94
C ALA A 153 3.91 20.95 -4.01
N GLU A 154 3.71 20.36 -2.82
CA GLU A 154 4.76 20.03 -1.86
C GLU A 154 5.56 18.76 -2.24
N GLY A 155 5.14 18.04 -3.28
CA GLY A 155 5.89 16.92 -3.83
C GLY A 155 5.54 15.58 -3.20
N VAL A 156 4.30 15.43 -2.74
CA VAL A 156 3.68 14.11 -2.49
C VAL A 156 3.65 13.30 -3.79
N SER A 157 3.93 12.00 -3.72
CA SER A 157 4.08 11.12 -4.88
C SER A 157 2.77 10.51 -5.37
N PHE A 158 1.81 10.33 -4.49
CA PHE A 158 0.47 9.89 -4.85
C PHE A 158 -0.59 10.45 -3.88
N LEU A 159 -1.75 10.80 -4.43
CA LEU A 159 -2.87 11.34 -3.66
C LEU A 159 -3.98 10.30 -3.60
N ALA A 160 -4.34 9.89 -2.40
CA ALA A 160 -5.47 9.01 -2.17
C ALA A 160 -6.77 9.81 -2.05
N LEU A 161 -7.72 9.57 -2.96
CA LEU A 161 -8.99 10.30 -3.05
C LEU A 161 -10.18 9.36 -3.26
N HIS A 162 -11.26 9.60 -2.50
CA HIS A 162 -12.50 8.83 -2.54
C HIS A 162 -13.40 9.24 -3.72
N CYS A 163 -12.89 9.26 -4.95
CA CYS A 163 -13.64 9.74 -6.12
C CYS A 163 -14.83 8.85 -6.51
N GLY A 164 -14.86 7.58 -6.08
CA GLY A 164 -15.92 6.63 -6.42
C GLY A 164 -17.11 6.63 -5.47
N THR A 165 -17.00 7.30 -4.31
CA THR A 165 -18.02 7.30 -3.27
C THR A 165 -19.12 8.31 -3.62
N THR A 166 -20.13 7.89 -4.38
CA THR A 166 -21.25 8.75 -4.80
C THR A 166 -22.46 8.61 -3.89
N MET A 167 -23.43 9.53 -3.98
CA MET A 167 -24.72 9.42 -3.28
C MET A 167 -25.46 8.13 -3.62
N ASP A 168 -25.37 7.63 -4.85
CA ASP A 168 -25.98 6.36 -5.25
C ASP A 168 -25.34 5.15 -4.56
N VAL A 169 -24.02 5.15 -4.41
CA VAL A 169 -23.28 4.13 -3.66
C VAL A 169 -23.66 4.16 -2.18
N ILE A 170 -23.81 5.36 -1.59
CA ILE A 170 -24.26 5.54 -0.21
C ILE A 170 -25.68 5.01 0.01
N ASN A 171 -26.60 5.32 -0.90
CA ASN A 171 -27.97 4.83 -0.84
C ASN A 171 -28.02 3.29 -0.93
N ARG A 172 -27.21 2.71 -1.81
CA ARG A 172 -27.07 1.24 -1.91
C ARG A 172 -26.60 0.61 -0.61
N ALA A 173 -25.55 1.14 0.00
CA ALA A 173 -25.02 0.65 1.28
C ALA A 173 -26.09 0.69 2.40
N LYS A 174 -26.90 1.76 2.41
CA LYS A 174 -28.01 1.93 3.36
C LYS A 174 -29.12 0.89 3.16
N GLU A 175 -29.42 0.52 1.93
CA GLU A 175 -30.43 -0.49 1.59
C GLU A 175 -29.98 -1.91 1.94
N GLU A 176 -28.68 -2.22 1.76
CA GLU A 176 -28.14 -3.56 2.01
C GLU A 176 -27.95 -3.88 3.49
N GLY A 177 -27.73 -2.87 4.34
CA GLY A 177 -27.67 -3.05 5.79
C GLY A 177 -26.44 -3.84 6.26
N ARG A 178 -25.25 -3.33 5.94
CA ARG A 178 -23.94 -3.88 6.39
C ARG A 178 -23.86 -4.10 7.90
N ILE A 179 -23.06 -5.08 8.31
CA ILE A 179 -22.70 -5.30 9.72
C ILE A 179 -21.81 -4.17 10.21
N ASP A 180 -20.76 -3.83 9.46
CA ASP A 180 -19.92 -2.67 9.70
C ASP A 180 -20.16 -1.61 8.61
N PRO A 181 -20.99 -0.60 8.89
CA PRO A 181 -21.55 0.24 7.84
C PRO A 181 -20.51 1.04 7.07
N LEU A 182 -19.52 1.64 7.74
CA LEU A 182 -18.55 2.56 7.14
C LEU A 182 -17.22 2.62 7.91
N VAL A 183 -16.20 1.89 7.44
CA VAL A 183 -14.86 1.82 8.08
C VAL A 183 -13.80 2.73 7.47
N SER A 184 -14.09 3.34 6.32
CA SER A 184 -13.14 4.22 5.65
C SER A 184 -13.08 5.58 6.33
N TYR A 185 -12.09 5.87 7.18
CA TYR A 185 -12.02 7.16 7.89
C TYR A 185 -12.31 8.37 6.98
N GLY A 186 -11.58 8.54 5.88
CA GLY A 186 -11.87 9.60 4.91
C GLY A 186 -13.23 9.46 4.21
N GLY A 187 -13.62 8.23 3.86
CA GLY A 187 -14.91 7.96 3.21
C GLY A 187 -16.09 8.33 4.10
N SER A 188 -16.09 7.90 5.36
CA SER A 188 -17.12 8.20 6.35
C SER A 188 -17.27 9.70 6.60
N HIS A 189 -16.16 10.44 6.68
CA HIS A 189 -16.21 11.90 6.85
C HIS A 189 -16.71 12.62 5.58
N LEU A 190 -16.29 12.16 4.39
CA LEU A 190 -16.80 12.68 3.12
C LEU A 190 -18.30 12.41 2.98
N ILE A 191 -18.75 11.19 3.28
CA ILE A 191 -20.17 10.79 3.26
C ILE A 191 -20.97 11.66 4.23
N GLY A 192 -20.48 11.85 5.46
CA GLY A 192 -21.10 12.73 6.45
C GLY A 192 -21.27 14.16 5.93
N TRP A 193 -20.22 14.69 5.29
CA TRP A 193 -20.26 16.00 4.66
C TRP A 193 -21.26 16.08 3.49
N MET A 194 -21.28 15.09 2.60
CA MET A 194 -22.19 15.02 1.45
C MET A 194 -23.66 14.98 1.89
N VAL A 195 -23.97 14.14 2.89
CA VAL A 195 -25.31 14.01 3.46
C VAL A 195 -25.74 15.31 4.15
N HIS A 196 -24.85 15.94 4.93
CA HIS A 196 -25.14 17.21 5.61
C HIS A 196 -25.43 18.34 4.62
N ASN A 197 -24.63 18.44 3.56
CA ASN A 197 -24.73 19.52 2.57
C ASN A 197 -25.69 19.19 1.41
N HIS A 198 -26.37 18.03 1.44
CA HIS A 198 -27.28 17.56 0.39
C HIS A 198 -26.69 17.65 -1.02
N CYS A 199 -25.44 17.21 -1.18
CA CYS A 199 -24.70 17.36 -2.43
C CYS A 199 -23.95 16.08 -2.82
N GLU A 200 -23.58 16.00 -4.09
CA GLU A 200 -22.74 14.92 -4.60
C GLU A 200 -21.26 15.18 -4.24
N ASN A 201 -20.49 14.09 -4.19
CA ASN A 201 -19.06 14.10 -3.97
C ASN A 201 -18.35 15.09 -4.92
N PRO A 202 -17.64 16.11 -4.40
CA PRO A 202 -16.94 17.09 -5.23
C PRO A 202 -15.85 16.49 -6.11
N PHE A 203 -15.14 15.47 -5.61
CA PHE A 203 -14.10 14.78 -6.39
C PHE A 203 -14.68 13.94 -7.53
N PHE A 204 -15.96 13.55 -7.45
CA PHE A 204 -16.67 12.87 -8.52
C PHE A 204 -17.29 13.86 -9.52
N SER A 205 -18.07 14.82 -9.01
CA SER A 205 -18.80 15.79 -9.83
C SER A 205 -17.89 16.79 -10.56
N GLN A 206 -16.72 17.10 -9.99
CA GLN A 206 -15.70 17.98 -10.56
C GLN A 206 -14.42 17.20 -10.89
N TYR A 207 -14.56 15.99 -11.43
CA TYR A 207 -13.41 15.11 -11.69
C TYR A 207 -12.37 15.71 -12.63
N ASP A 208 -12.75 16.58 -13.57
CA ASP A 208 -11.79 17.26 -14.44
C ASP A 208 -10.81 18.14 -13.64
N ARG A 209 -11.26 18.78 -12.56
CA ARG A 209 -10.40 19.56 -11.65
C ARG A 209 -9.39 18.66 -10.92
N VAL A 210 -9.79 17.44 -10.55
CA VAL A 210 -8.87 16.41 -10.01
C VAL A 210 -7.78 16.10 -11.02
N LEU A 211 -8.17 15.87 -12.28
CA LEU A 211 -7.24 15.52 -13.36
C LEU A 211 -6.28 16.67 -13.70
N GLU A 212 -6.77 17.92 -13.71
CA GLU A 212 -5.95 19.11 -13.93
C GLU A 212 -4.85 19.23 -12.87
N ILE A 213 -5.19 19.09 -11.59
CA ILE A 213 -4.21 19.13 -10.49
C ILE A 213 -3.22 17.97 -10.63
N CYS A 214 -3.69 16.73 -10.80
CA CYS A 214 -2.80 15.57 -10.93
C CYS A 214 -1.84 15.71 -12.12
N LYS A 215 -2.33 16.21 -13.25
CA LYS A 215 -1.54 16.42 -14.47
C LYS A 215 -0.52 17.53 -14.31
N LYS A 216 -0.88 18.64 -13.64
CA LYS A 216 0.01 19.79 -13.40
C LYS A 216 1.29 19.38 -12.65
N TYR A 217 1.17 18.47 -11.68
CA TYR A 217 2.29 18.03 -10.84
C TYR A 217 2.84 16.65 -11.22
N ASP A 218 2.23 15.95 -12.19
CA ASP A 218 2.52 14.56 -12.57
C ASP A 218 2.54 13.63 -11.33
N VAL A 219 1.56 13.85 -10.45
CA VAL A 219 1.33 13.05 -9.24
C VAL A 219 0.36 11.91 -9.57
N VAL A 220 0.62 10.73 -9.01
CA VAL A 220 -0.23 9.55 -9.26
C VAL A 220 -1.54 9.69 -8.48
N LEU A 221 -2.66 9.49 -9.16
CA LEU A 221 -3.96 9.39 -8.51
C LEU A 221 -4.13 7.98 -7.93
N SER A 222 -4.32 7.87 -6.62
CA SER A 222 -4.71 6.63 -5.96
C SER A 222 -6.18 6.73 -5.62
N PHE A 223 -7.05 5.96 -6.26
CA PHE A 223 -8.44 5.92 -5.78
C PHE A 223 -8.49 5.27 -4.41
N ALA A 224 -9.08 5.94 -3.44
CA ALA A 224 -9.41 5.37 -2.14
C ALA A 224 -10.79 4.72 -2.20
N ASP A 225 -10.96 3.66 -1.42
CA ASP A 225 -12.20 2.89 -1.29
C ASP A 225 -13.02 3.38 -0.09
N GLY A 226 -14.12 4.07 -0.39
CA GLY A 226 -15.06 4.55 0.63
C GLY A 226 -15.90 3.42 1.21
N MET A 227 -16.29 2.47 0.36
CA MET A 227 -17.14 1.33 0.66
C MET A 227 -16.38 0.02 0.78
N ARG A 228 -15.13 0.04 1.24
CA ARG A 228 -14.47 -1.22 1.59
C ARG A 228 -15.20 -1.93 2.75
N PRO A 229 -15.22 -3.27 2.77
CA PRO A 229 -15.76 -4.05 3.86
C PRO A 229 -14.90 -3.94 5.12
N GLY A 230 -15.56 -3.68 6.25
CA GLY A 230 -14.98 -3.68 7.61
C GLY A 230 -15.02 -5.02 8.32
N CYS A 231 -15.74 -5.99 7.75
CA CYS A 231 -15.83 -7.36 8.24
C CYS A 231 -15.99 -8.31 7.06
N ILE A 232 -15.72 -9.60 7.25
CA ILE A 232 -15.80 -10.58 6.15
C ILE A 232 -17.21 -10.74 5.59
N ALA A 233 -18.25 -10.46 6.39
CA ALA A 233 -19.65 -10.60 5.99
C ALA A 233 -20.09 -9.55 4.97
N ASP A 234 -19.47 -8.37 4.99
CA ASP A 234 -19.77 -7.27 4.07
C ASP A 234 -18.93 -7.35 2.77
N SER A 235 -18.11 -8.39 2.62
CA SER A 235 -17.22 -8.55 1.48
C SER A 235 -17.99 -8.89 0.20
N LEU A 236 -17.62 -8.23 -0.90
CA LEU A 236 -18.28 -8.30 -2.20
C LEU A 236 -19.77 -7.95 -2.19
N ASP A 237 -20.20 -7.12 -1.24
CA ASP A 237 -21.55 -6.57 -1.26
C ASP A 237 -21.77 -5.60 -2.44
N GLY A 238 -23.02 -5.21 -2.67
CA GLY A 238 -23.36 -4.37 -3.81
C GLY A 238 -22.77 -2.98 -3.70
N ALA A 239 -22.66 -2.40 -2.50
CA ALA A 239 -22.02 -1.10 -2.31
C ALA A 239 -20.52 -1.11 -2.69
N GLN A 240 -19.75 -2.11 -2.26
CA GLN A 240 -18.34 -2.26 -2.62
C GLN A 240 -18.18 -2.44 -4.14
N VAL A 241 -18.96 -3.34 -4.73
CA VAL A 241 -18.88 -3.63 -6.17
C VAL A 241 -19.34 -2.42 -6.99
N HIS A 242 -20.37 -1.70 -6.56
CA HIS A 242 -20.86 -0.50 -7.24
C HIS A 242 -19.80 0.62 -7.24
N GLU A 243 -19.15 0.88 -6.12
CA GLU A 243 -18.03 1.84 -6.06
C GLU A 243 -16.92 1.43 -7.05
N LEU A 244 -16.53 0.15 -7.07
CA LEU A 244 -15.50 -0.35 -7.97
C LEU A 244 -15.86 -0.18 -9.46
N VAL A 245 -17.13 -0.38 -9.83
CA VAL A 245 -17.62 -0.13 -11.21
C VAL A 245 -17.45 1.34 -11.59
N ILE A 246 -17.79 2.27 -10.69
CA ILE A 246 -17.59 3.71 -10.91
C ILE A 246 -16.09 4.01 -11.09
N LEU A 247 -15.25 3.49 -10.19
CA LEU A 247 -13.80 3.67 -10.27
C LEU A 247 -13.22 3.16 -11.60
N GLY A 248 -13.72 2.05 -12.15
CA GLY A 248 -13.33 1.56 -13.48
C GLY A 248 -13.60 2.57 -14.60
N GLY A 249 -14.71 3.30 -14.53
CA GLY A 249 -15.01 4.41 -15.44
C GLY A 249 -14.04 5.59 -15.26
N LEU A 250 -13.74 5.96 -14.02
CA LEU A 250 -12.82 7.06 -13.70
C LEU A 250 -11.37 6.74 -14.09
N VAL A 251 -10.92 5.49 -13.96
CA VAL A 251 -9.60 5.04 -14.45
C VAL A 251 -9.42 5.35 -15.94
N LYS A 252 -10.44 5.06 -16.76
CA LYS A 252 -10.40 5.33 -18.21
C LYS A 252 -10.24 6.83 -18.48
N LYS A 253 -11.00 7.67 -17.75
CA LYS A 253 -10.91 9.13 -17.85
C LYS A 253 -9.53 9.66 -17.43
N ALA A 254 -8.99 9.21 -16.30
CA ALA A 254 -7.64 9.59 -15.85
C ALA A 254 -6.57 9.27 -16.90
N ARG A 255 -6.59 8.04 -17.41
CA ARG A 255 -5.65 7.60 -18.45
C ARG A 255 -5.79 8.42 -19.72
N ALA A 256 -7.01 8.78 -20.14
CA ALA A 256 -7.23 9.62 -21.31
C ALA A 256 -6.66 11.05 -21.11
N ALA A 257 -6.74 11.59 -19.89
CA ALA A 257 -6.17 12.88 -19.54
C ALA A 257 -4.64 12.87 -19.38
N GLY A 258 -4.00 11.70 -19.46
CA GLY A 258 -2.55 11.56 -19.25
C GLY A 258 -2.14 11.46 -17.78
N VAL A 259 -3.06 11.13 -16.88
CA VAL A 259 -2.81 10.94 -15.45
C VAL A 259 -2.62 9.45 -15.15
N GLN A 260 -1.54 9.12 -14.42
CA GLN A 260 -1.32 7.77 -13.89
C GLN A 260 -2.28 7.49 -12.74
N VAL A 261 -2.82 6.27 -12.68
CA VAL A 261 -3.83 5.90 -11.69
C VAL A 261 -3.64 4.48 -11.15
N MET A 262 -3.80 4.32 -9.84
CA MET A 262 -3.92 3.04 -9.15
C MET A 262 -5.22 3.01 -8.33
N VAL A 263 -5.68 1.81 -7.99
CA VAL A 263 -6.96 1.60 -7.30
C VAL A 263 -6.68 0.97 -5.94
N LYS A 264 -7.21 1.55 -4.86
CA LYS A 264 -7.19 0.91 -3.54
C LYS A 264 -8.32 -0.10 -3.42
N GLY A 265 -8.05 -1.19 -2.71
CA GLY A 265 -8.94 -2.33 -2.53
C GLY A 265 -9.12 -2.72 -1.07
N PRO A 266 -10.02 -3.69 -0.83
CA PRO A 266 -10.66 -3.90 0.45
C PRO A 266 -9.71 -4.32 1.57
N GLY A 267 -10.26 -4.15 2.79
CA GLY A 267 -9.69 -4.66 4.04
C GLY A 267 -10.11 -6.10 4.30
N HIS A 268 -11.34 -6.34 4.72
CA HIS A 268 -11.80 -7.66 5.18
C HIS A 268 -12.41 -8.48 4.04
N VAL A 269 -11.78 -9.60 3.69
CA VAL A 269 -12.20 -10.44 2.56
C VAL A 269 -11.94 -11.90 2.90
N PRO A 270 -12.97 -12.75 3.05
CA PRO A 270 -12.78 -14.15 3.36
C PRO A 270 -12.00 -14.86 2.24
N LEU A 271 -11.25 -15.91 2.58
CA LEU A 271 -10.26 -16.55 1.69
C LEU A 271 -10.81 -16.92 0.31
N ASP A 272 -12.03 -17.46 0.28
CA ASP A 272 -12.71 -17.91 -0.94
C ASP A 272 -13.07 -16.76 -1.89
N GLN A 273 -13.09 -15.52 -1.41
CA GLN A 273 -13.46 -14.34 -2.18
C GLN A 273 -12.26 -13.50 -2.64
N ILE A 274 -11.06 -13.72 -2.09
CA ILE A 274 -9.87 -12.90 -2.43
C ILE A 274 -9.57 -12.93 -3.93
N GLN A 275 -9.63 -14.11 -4.56
CA GLN A 275 -9.42 -14.22 -6.01
C GLN A 275 -10.41 -13.35 -6.79
N THR A 276 -11.70 -13.51 -6.48
CA THR A 276 -12.79 -12.79 -7.16
C THR A 276 -12.62 -11.28 -7.02
N THR A 277 -12.32 -10.80 -5.81
CA THR A 277 -12.06 -9.39 -5.52
C THR A 277 -10.93 -8.82 -6.39
N VAL A 278 -9.77 -9.48 -6.43
CA VAL A 278 -8.63 -9.00 -7.22
C VAL A 278 -8.93 -9.03 -8.72
N GLN A 279 -9.47 -10.13 -9.22
CA GLN A 279 -9.75 -10.29 -10.65
C GLN A 279 -10.86 -9.34 -11.14
N LEU A 280 -11.86 -9.06 -10.29
CA LEU A 280 -12.92 -8.10 -10.59
C LEU A 280 -12.33 -6.69 -10.77
N GLN A 281 -11.44 -6.25 -9.88
CA GLN A 281 -10.76 -4.96 -10.05
C GLN A 281 -9.94 -4.94 -11.34
N LYS A 282 -9.14 -5.97 -11.61
CA LYS A 282 -8.30 -6.01 -12.81
C LYS A 282 -9.12 -5.90 -14.08
N GLN A 283 -10.29 -6.52 -14.12
CA GLN A 283 -11.18 -6.45 -15.26
C GLN A 283 -11.87 -5.08 -15.39
N LEU A 284 -12.48 -4.57 -14.33
CA LEU A 284 -13.24 -3.31 -14.37
C LEU A 284 -12.35 -2.09 -14.58
N CYS A 285 -11.16 -2.10 -13.99
CA CYS A 285 -10.19 -1.00 -14.01
C CYS A 285 -9.12 -1.17 -15.10
N GLY A 286 -9.30 -2.08 -16.06
CA GLY A 286 -8.39 -2.25 -17.21
C GLY A 286 -6.94 -2.49 -16.78
N GLY A 287 -6.73 -3.36 -15.81
CA GLY A 287 -5.41 -3.76 -15.31
C GLY A 287 -4.67 -2.72 -14.46
N ALA A 288 -5.34 -1.65 -14.01
CA ALA A 288 -4.70 -0.66 -13.12
C ALA A 288 -4.07 -1.35 -11.88
N PRO A 289 -2.92 -0.87 -11.38
CA PRO A 289 -2.32 -1.42 -10.18
C PRO A 289 -3.29 -1.42 -9.00
N TYR A 290 -3.28 -2.51 -8.23
CA TYR A 290 -4.22 -2.73 -7.13
C TYR A 290 -3.51 -2.69 -5.78
N PHE A 291 -3.97 -1.78 -4.92
CA PHE A 291 -3.40 -1.47 -3.62
C PHE A 291 -4.33 -1.94 -2.49
N VAL A 292 -4.09 -3.12 -1.94
CA VAL A 292 -5.01 -3.78 -0.98
C VAL A 292 -4.54 -3.62 0.46
N PHE A 293 -5.48 -3.63 1.41
CA PHE A 293 -5.19 -3.51 2.84
C PHE A 293 -5.24 -4.89 3.51
N GLY A 294 -4.09 -5.56 3.64
CA GLY A 294 -4.08 -7.01 3.89
C GLY A 294 -4.28 -7.77 2.58
N CYS A 295 -5.41 -8.47 2.33
CA CYS A 295 -6.70 -8.46 3.04
C CYS A 295 -6.72 -9.27 4.35
N LEU A 296 -7.71 -9.03 5.22
CA LEU A 296 -7.97 -9.82 6.42
C LEU A 296 -9.01 -10.92 6.10
N PRO A 297 -8.63 -12.20 6.11
CA PRO A 297 -9.55 -13.31 5.81
C PRO A 297 -10.41 -13.76 6.98
N THR A 298 -10.21 -13.20 8.17
CA THR A 298 -10.98 -13.50 9.37
C THR A 298 -10.96 -12.30 10.31
N ASP A 299 -12.09 -12.04 10.96
CA ASP A 299 -12.26 -10.91 11.89
C ASP A 299 -11.86 -11.27 13.33
N SER A 300 -11.58 -12.55 13.59
CA SER A 300 -11.23 -13.06 14.94
C SER A 300 -9.75 -12.93 15.27
N GLY A 301 -8.99 -12.15 14.48
CA GLY A 301 -7.54 -12.01 14.56
C GLY A 301 -7.03 -10.82 15.36
N ALA A 302 -7.91 -10.03 15.99
CA ALA A 302 -7.54 -8.80 16.69
C ALA A 302 -6.33 -9.01 17.63
N GLY A 303 -5.34 -8.11 17.54
CA GLY A 303 -4.03 -8.22 18.22
C GLY A 303 -2.98 -9.03 17.44
N MET A 304 -3.42 -9.75 16.41
CA MET A 304 -2.60 -10.54 15.49
C MET A 304 -2.97 -10.25 14.04
N ASP A 305 -3.55 -9.08 13.76
CA ASP A 305 -4.07 -8.78 12.43
C ASP A 305 -2.98 -8.55 11.37
N HIS A 306 -1.74 -8.30 11.79
CA HIS A 306 -0.58 -8.42 10.90
C HIS A 306 -0.41 -9.85 10.35
N VAL A 307 -0.81 -10.89 11.09
CA VAL A 307 -0.80 -12.30 10.63
C VAL A 307 -1.99 -12.58 9.73
N THR A 308 -3.21 -12.16 10.12
CA THR A 308 -4.40 -12.33 9.27
C THR A 308 -4.21 -11.59 7.94
N GLY A 309 -3.75 -10.33 8.00
CA GLY A 309 -3.39 -9.51 6.86
C GLY A 309 -2.29 -10.13 5.99
N ALA A 310 -1.28 -10.78 6.57
CA ALA A 310 -0.25 -11.46 5.79
C ALA A 310 -0.80 -12.68 5.03
N ILE A 311 -1.73 -13.44 5.61
CA ILE A 311 -2.38 -14.58 4.94
C ILE A 311 -3.17 -14.08 3.72
N GLY A 312 -4.04 -13.10 3.89
CA GLY A 312 -4.83 -12.58 2.78
C GLY A 312 -3.98 -11.80 1.78
N GLY A 313 -2.96 -11.07 2.22
CA GLY A 313 -2.04 -10.34 1.35
C GLY A 313 -1.19 -11.22 0.45
N ALA A 314 -0.74 -12.38 0.95
CA ALA A 314 -0.01 -13.35 0.11
C ALA A 314 -0.91 -13.89 -1.02
N ILE A 315 -2.17 -14.19 -0.69
CA ILE A 315 -3.16 -14.70 -1.65
C ILE A 315 -3.58 -13.61 -2.64
N ALA A 316 -3.78 -12.38 -2.16
CA ALA A 316 -4.10 -11.24 -3.01
C ALA A 316 -2.96 -10.94 -3.99
N SER A 317 -1.71 -10.93 -3.50
CA SER A 317 -0.51 -10.80 -4.33
C SER A 317 -0.41 -11.90 -5.39
N TYR A 318 -0.63 -13.16 -4.98
CA TYR A 318 -0.66 -14.31 -5.90
C TYR A 318 -1.69 -14.12 -7.04
N TYR A 319 -2.88 -13.59 -6.74
CA TYR A 319 -3.91 -13.34 -7.75
C TYR A 319 -3.76 -12.02 -8.52
N GLY A 320 -2.73 -11.22 -8.21
CA GLY A 320 -2.36 -10.04 -8.98
C GLY A 320 -2.57 -8.69 -8.30
N ALA A 321 -2.74 -8.64 -6.98
CA ALA A 321 -2.53 -7.38 -6.25
C ALA A 321 -1.04 -7.00 -6.33
N ASP A 322 -0.76 -5.73 -6.64
CA ASP A 322 0.61 -5.27 -6.93
C ASP A 322 1.24 -4.54 -5.74
N PHE A 323 0.41 -4.18 -4.76
CA PHE A 323 0.77 -3.29 -3.68
C PHE A 323 -0.03 -3.65 -2.43
N LEU A 324 0.66 -3.89 -1.32
CA LEU A 324 0.06 -4.20 -0.03
C LEU A 324 0.23 -3.01 0.91
N CYS A 325 -0.87 -2.52 1.45
CA CYS A 325 -0.82 -1.70 2.66
C CYS A 325 -0.66 -2.66 3.82
N TYR A 326 0.32 -2.38 4.66
CA TYR A 326 0.56 -3.23 5.82
C TYR A 326 -0.62 -3.22 6.81
N VAL A 327 -0.63 -4.21 7.69
CA VAL A 327 -1.52 -4.27 8.84
C VAL A 327 -0.64 -4.49 10.07
N THR A 328 -0.88 -3.73 11.13
CA THR A 328 -0.06 -3.80 12.35
C THR A 328 -0.70 -4.72 13.39
N PRO A 329 0.04 -5.18 14.41
CA PRO A 329 -0.56 -5.85 15.57
C PRO A 329 -1.63 -5.01 16.28
N ALA A 330 -1.54 -3.68 16.21
CA ALA A 330 -2.45 -2.74 16.86
C ALA A 330 -3.76 -2.50 16.08
N GLU A 331 -3.90 -3.04 14.87
CA GLU A 331 -5.12 -2.91 14.07
C GLU A 331 -6.35 -3.33 14.90
N HIS A 332 -7.44 -2.57 14.78
CA HIS A 332 -8.68 -2.71 15.56
C HIS A 332 -8.56 -2.52 17.08
N ILE A 333 -7.38 -2.20 17.62
CA ILE A 333 -7.14 -2.05 19.06
C ILE A 333 -6.71 -0.62 19.41
N GLY A 334 -5.78 -0.05 18.67
CA GLY A 334 -5.23 1.28 18.98
C GLY A 334 -4.16 1.74 18.00
N MET A 335 -3.45 2.81 18.38
CA MET A 335 -2.39 3.37 17.55
C MET A 335 -1.11 2.51 17.62
N PRO A 336 -0.47 2.19 16.48
CA PRO A 336 0.74 1.39 16.48
C PRO A 336 1.93 2.18 17.02
N ASN A 337 2.74 1.52 17.84
CA ASN A 337 4.07 2.01 18.20
C ASN A 337 5.11 1.65 17.11
N ALA A 338 6.37 2.04 17.30
CA ALA A 338 7.43 1.81 16.30
C ALA A 338 7.75 0.32 16.07
N GLU A 339 7.56 -0.55 17.07
CA GLU A 339 7.74 -2.00 16.95
C GLU A 339 6.55 -2.65 16.21
N ASP A 340 5.33 -2.18 16.45
CA ASP A 340 4.14 -2.59 15.70
C ASP A 340 4.30 -2.28 14.21
N VAL A 341 4.85 -1.10 13.90
CA VAL A 341 5.15 -0.68 12.52
C VAL A 341 6.16 -1.62 11.88
N TYR A 342 7.28 -1.91 12.57
CA TYR A 342 8.29 -2.85 12.07
C TYR A 342 7.69 -4.23 11.78
N THR A 343 6.90 -4.74 12.73
CA THR A 343 6.26 -6.05 12.67
C THR A 343 5.28 -6.15 11.51
N GLY A 344 4.41 -5.14 11.34
CA GLY A 344 3.45 -5.09 10.24
C GLY A 344 4.11 -5.04 8.87
N VAL A 345 5.18 -4.25 8.72
CA VAL A 345 5.91 -4.16 7.44
C VAL A 345 6.58 -5.50 7.14
N MET A 346 7.23 -6.13 8.13
CA MET A 346 7.86 -7.43 7.94
C MET A 346 6.87 -8.53 7.55
N ALA A 347 5.72 -8.59 8.22
CA ALA A 347 4.66 -9.55 7.88
C ALA A 347 4.18 -9.36 6.43
N SER A 348 3.98 -8.10 6.01
CA SER A 348 3.55 -7.75 4.65
C SER A 348 4.62 -8.02 3.60
N ARG A 349 5.91 -7.83 3.92
CA ARG A 349 7.03 -8.19 3.02
C ARG A 349 7.15 -9.69 2.81
N ILE A 350 6.93 -10.48 3.86
CA ILE A 350 6.86 -11.94 3.74
C ILE A 350 5.68 -12.34 2.87
N ALA A 351 4.51 -11.72 3.06
CA ALA A 351 3.32 -11.96 2.26
C ALA A 351 3.53 -11.61 0.78
N ALA A 352 4.07 -10.43 0.49
CA ALA A 352 4.41 -9.98 -0.86
C ALA A 352 5.37 -10.95 -1.55
N HIS A 353 6.46 -11.35 -0.87
CA HIS A 353 7.42 -12.30 -1.41
C HIS A 353 6.81 -13.69 -1.65
N ALA A 354 5.98 -14.18 -0.74
CA ALA A 354 5.27 -15.45 -0.91
C ALA A 354 4.32 -15.42 -2.12
N GLY A 355 3.58 -14.32 -2.31
CA GLY A 355 2.75 -14.10 -3.49
C GLY A 355 3.58 -13.99 -4.78
N ASP A 356 4.74 -13.34 -4.73
CA ASP A 356 5.68 -13.24 -5.85
C ASP A 356 6.26 -14.60 -6.26
N VAL A 357 6.57 -15.48 -5.30
CA VAL A 357 6.91 -16.88 -5.57
C VAL A 357 5.73 -17.60 -6.20
N GLY A 358 4.53 -17.45 -5.64
CA GLY A 358 3.31 -18.09 -6.14
C GLY A 358 2.98 -17.71 -7.59
N LYS A 359 3.15 -16.43 -7.96
CA LYS A 359 2.89 -15.95 -9.33
C LYS A 359 4.01 -16.27 -10.32
N GLY A 360 5.07 -16.93 -9.88
CA GLY A 360 6.17 -17.36 -10.73
C GLY A 360 7.25 -16.31 -10.99
N HIS A 361 7.43 -15.32 -10.11
CA HIS A 361 8.42 -14.26 -10.31
C HIS A 361 9.86 -14.82 -10.30
N PRO A 362 10.64 -14.71 -11.40
CA PRO A 362 11.91 -15.44 -11.54
C PRO A 362 12.92 -15.14 -10.42
N ALA A 363 13.07 -13.87 -10.04
CA ALA A 363 14.02 -13.47 -9.01
C ALA A 363 13.54 -13.86 -7.59
N ALA A 364 12.22 -13.98 -7.35
CA ALA A 364 11.70 -14.43 -6.06
C ALA A 364 11.96 -15.93 -5.88
N ILE A 365 11.69 -16.72 -6.92
CA ILE A 365 12.00 -18.16 -6.94
C ILE A 365 13.50 -18.41 -6.75
N ALA A 366 14.34 -17.64 -7.45
CA ALA A 366 15.80 -17.75 -7.32
C ALA A 366 16.26 -17.46 -5.87
N TRP A 367 15.65 -16.47 -5.22
CA TRP A 367 15.94 -16.14 -3.81
C TRP A 367 15.60 -17.32 -2.88
N ASP A 368 14.40 -17.92 -2.98
CA ASP A 368 14.03 -19.11 -2.19
C ASP A 368 14.92 -20.32 -2.46
N HIS A 369 15.31 -20.50 -3.72
CA HIS A 369 16.23 -21.57 -4.11
C HIS A 369 17.59 -21.37 -3.45
N GLU A 370 18.18 -20.17 -3.52
CA GLU A 370 19.43 -19.85 -2.83
C GLU A 370 19.33 -20.04 -1.30
N MET A 371 18.20 -19.65 -0.70
CA MET A 371 17.94 -19.84 0.74
C MET A 371 17.92 -21.33 1.10
N SER A 372 17.26 -22.15 0.28
CA SER A 372 17.16 -23.59 0.48
C SER A 372 18.51 -24.28 0.30
N VAL A 373 19.31 -23.87 -0.68
CA VAL A 373 20.69 -24.33 -0.87
C VAL A 373 21.55 -23.97 0.35
N ALA A 374 21.47 -22.73 0.84
CA ALA A 374 22.21 -22.31 2.03
C ALA A 374 21.82 -23.11 3.28
N ARG A 375 20.52 -23.40 3.48
CA ARG A 375 20.03 -24.27 4.57
C ARG A 375 20.57 -25.68 4.44
N ARG A 376 20.47 -26.28 3.26
CA ARG A 376 20.99 -27.62 2.96
C ARG A 376 22.47 -27.71 3.30
N GLU A 377 23.25 -26.70 2.92
CA GLU A 377 24.70 -26.64 3.15
C GLU A 377 25.10 -26.25 4.57
N LEU A 378 24.12 -25.97 5.45
CA LEU A 378 24.35 -25.43 6.79
C LEU A 378 25.18 -24.14 6.76
N ASN A 379 25.07 -23.37 5.68
CA ASN A 379 25.75 -22.09 5.51
C ASN A 379 24.94 -20.99 6.20
N TRP A 380 25.04 -20.93 7.53
CA TRP A 380 24.32 -19.98 8.37
C TRP A 380 24.54 -18.53 7.95
N LYS A 381 25.77 -18.15 7.61
CA LYS A 381 26.08 -16.78 7.16
C LYS A 381 25.26 -16.41 5.93
N LYS A 382 25.27 -17.24 4.89
CA LYS A 382 24.48 -17.00 3.67
C LYS A 382 22.97 -17.08 3.96
N GLN A 383 22.53 -18.02 4.79
CA GLN A 383 21.13 -18.14 5.19
C GLN A 383 20.61 -16.86 5.87
N MET A 384 21.36 -16.26 6.79
CA MET A 384 20.96 -15.01 7.44
C MET A 384 20.96 -13.83 6.46
N GLN A 385 21.97 -13.74 5.59
CA GLN A 385 22.05 -12.72 4.55
C GLN A 385 20.87 -12.76 3.57
N LEU A 386 20.36 -13.97 3.30
CA LEU A 386 19.20 -14.18 2.44
C LEU A 386 17.87 -14.02 3.19
N ALA A 387 17.83 -13.90 4.51
CA ALA A 387 16.56 -13.71 5.20
C ALA A 387 15.95 -12.35 4.84
N ILE A 388 14.63 -12.29 4.66
CA ILE A 388 13.90 -11.03 4.44
C ILE A 388 14.23 -10.05 5.58
N ASP A 389 14.21 -10.57 6.81
CA ASP A 389 14.71 -9.92 8.02
C ASP A 389 16.02 -10.58 8.50
N THR A 390 17.14 -10.11 7.94
CA THR A 390 18.48 -10.54 8.35
C THR A 390 18.77 -10.28 9.83
N GLU A 391 18.28 -9.17 10.39
CA GLU A 391 18.59 -8.76 11.77
C GLU A 391 17.92 -9.70 12.76
N THR A 392 16.61 -9.91 12.61
CA THR A 392 15.86 -10.84 13.47
C THR A 392 16.34 -12.27 13.30
N ALA A 393 16.56 -12.74 12.07
CA ALA A 393 17.07 -14.08 11.84
C ALA A 393 18.44 -14.28 12.52
N THR A 394 19.34 -13.29 12.40
CA THR A 394 20.65 -13.33 13.05
C THR A 394 20.54 -13.30 14.56
N LYS A 395 19.68 -12.44 15.12
CA LYS A 395 19.44 -12.36 16.56
C LYS A 395 18.95 -13.70 17.11
N VAL A 396 17.90 -14.26 16.52
CA VAL A 396 17.34 -15.57 16.93
C VAL A 396 18.37 -16.68 16.85
N TRP A 397 19.19 -16.70 15.79
CA TRP A 397 20.27 -17.67 15.66
C TRP A 397 21.32 -17.51 16.77
N LYS A 398 21.77 -16.28 17.04
CA LYS A 398 22.76 -15.98 18.08
C LYS A 398 22.26 -16.31 19.48
N ASP A 399 21.05 -15.91 19.83
CA ASP A 399 20.46 -16.09 21.16
C ASP A 399 20.27 -17.58 21.50
N ARG A 400 20.12 -18.43 20.47
CA ARG A 400 19.85 -19.86 20.62
C ARG A 400 21.07 -20.73 20.34
N SER A 401 22.17 -20.16 19.86
CA SER A 401 23.40 -20.90 19.57
C SER A 401 24.34 -20.84 20.76
N THR A 402 24.80 -21.99 21.23
CA THR A 402 25.71 -22.10 22.37
C THR A 402 27.16 -21.80 21.99
N ASN A 403 27.54 -21.92 20.71
CA ASN A 403 28.91 -21.74 20.22
C ASN A 403 29.01 -20.97 18.89
N PHE A 404 27.93 -20.35 18.42
CA PHE A 404 27.80 -19.93 17.01
C PHE A 404 28.17 -21.04 16.02
N SER A 405 27.98 -22.30 16.44
CA SER A 405 28.37 -23.48 15.67
C SER A 405 27.53 -23.57 14.40
N SER A 406 27.99 -24.38 13.45
CA SER A 406 27.29 -24.67 12.19
C SER A 406 25.96 -25.43 12.36
N GLU A 407 25.40 -25.49 13.57
CA GLU A 407 24.27 -26.34 13.93
C GLU A 407 23.16 -25.51 14.58
N CYS A 408 21.90 -25.80 14.22
CA CYS A 408 20.75 -25.24 14.92
C CYS A 408 20.57 -25.97 16.26
N SER A 409 20.01 -25.28 17.26
CA SER A 409 19.74 -25.87 18.57
C SER A 409 18.52 -26.81 18.58
N MET A 410 17.78 -26.92 17.48
CA MET A 410 16.53 -27.72 17.45
C MET A 410 16.78 -29.23 17.45
N CYS A 411 17.73 -29.72 16.65
CA CYS A 411 17.94 -31.16 16.45
C CYS A 411 19.28 -31.69 16.97
N GLY A 412 20.27 -30.81 17.19
CA GLY A 412 21.63 -31.21 17.60
C GLY A 412 22.21 -32.30 16.70
N ASP A 413 22.72 -33.38 17.32
CA ASP A 413 23.31 -34.53 16.63
C ASP A 413 22.33 -35.29 15.73
N PHE A 414 21.02 -35.12 15.93
CA PHE A 414 19.97 -35.76 15.14
C PHE A 414 19.52 -34.92 13.93
N CYS A 415 20.31 -33.92 13.52
CA CYS A 415 20.00 -33.11 12.35
C CYS A 415 19.87 -33.95 11.07
N ALA A 416 18.66 -34.02 10.51
CA ALA A 416 18.37 -34.78 9.30
C ALA A 416 19.25 -34.37 8.11
N MET A 417 19.52 -33.07 7.94
CA MET A 417 20.37 -32.56 6.85
C MET A 417 21.84 -33.00 6.97
N LYS A 418 22.34 -33.21 8.19
CA LYS A 418 23.70 -33.70 8.48
C LYS A 418 23.79 -35.20 8.29
N ILE A 419 22.83 -35.94 8.84
CA ILE A 419 22.78 -37.41 8.77
C ILE A 419 22.72 -37.85 7.30
N VAL A 420 21.73 -37.36 6.57
CA VAL A 420 21.51 -37.76 5.17
C VAL A 420 22.54 -37.10 4.25
N GLY A 421 22.95 -35.88 4.55
CA GLY A 421 23.94 -35.14 3.77
C GLY A 421 25.29 -35.84 3.64
N LYS A 422 25.67 -36.70 4.60
CA LYS A 422 26.90 -37.50 4.51
C LYS A 422 26.83 -38.60 3.43
N TYR A 423 25.64 -39.08 3.08
CA TYR A 423 25.45 -40.23 2.21
C TYR A 423 24.85 -39.89 0.84
N LEU A 424 24.13 -38.77 0.74
CA LEU A 424 23.46 -38.34 -0.49
C LEU A 424 24.11 -37.13 -1.18
N ARG A 425 25.23 -36.61 -0.65
CA ARG A 425 26.03 -35.59 -1.34
C ARG A 425 27.17 -36.30 -2.06
N ASP A 426 27.13 -36.28 -3.39
CA ASP A 426 28.24 -36.73 -4.24
C ASP A 426 29.50 -35.88 -4.01
#